data_AF-W1YED3-F1
#
_entry.id   AF-W1YED3-F1
#
_cell.length_a   1.000
_cell.length_b   1.000
_cell.length_c   1.000
_cell.angle_alpha   90.00
_cell.angle_beta   90.00
_cell.angle_gamma   90.00
#
_symmetry.space_group_name_H-M   'P 1'
#
loop_
_entity.id
_entity.type
_entity.pdbx_description
1 polymer ?
#
loop_
_entity_poly.entity_id
_entity_poly.type
_entity_poly.pdbx_seq_one_letter_code
_entity_poly.pdbx_strand_id
1 'polypeptide(L)' 'MAYLDEIQLKEMGFKSVGENVKISDKASFYGCDNISIGNNVRIDDFCVFSAGEGGIDIHDYII' A
#
# COMPACT_ATOMS: atom_id res chain seq x y z
N MET A 1 -9.28 -9.91 10.12
CA MET A 1 -8.49 -8.73 9.68
C MET A 1 -7.10 -8.94 10.22
N ALA A 2 -6.20 -9.43 9.38
CA ALA A 2 -4.77 -9.34 9.64
C ALA A 2 -4.26 -8.19 8.77
N TYR A 3 -3.48 -7.30 9.38
CA TYR A 3 -2.74 -6.31 8.63
C TYR A 3 -1.36 -6.90 8.33
N LEU A 4 -0.80 -6.53 7.18
CA LEU A 4 0.60 -6.82 6.89
C LEU A 4 1.47 -6.16 7.95
N ASP A 5 2.50 -6.88 8.40
CA ASP A 5 3.51 -6.33 9.28
C ASP A 5 4.54 -5.48 8.52
N GLU A 6 5.41 -4.77 9.24
CA GLU A 6 6.41 -3.91 8.62
C GLU A 6 7.41 -4.65 7.72
N ILE A 7 7.70 -5.92 8.01
CA ILE A 7 8.64 -6.71 7.21
C ILE A 7 7.98 -7.04 5.89
N GLN A 8 6.73 -7.53 5.93
CA GLN A 8 5.93 -7.83 4.75
C GLN A 8 5.74 -6.59 3.88
N LEU A 9 5.42 -5.44 4.47
CA LEU A 9 5.29 -4.17 3.73
C LEU A 9 6.60 -3.75 3.05
N LYS A 10 7.75 -3.97 3.68
CA LYS A 10 9.07 -3.68 3.08
C LYS A 10 9.41 -4.66 1.95
N GLU A 11 9.08 -5.93 2.11
CA GLU A 11 9.31 -6.98 1.11
C GLU A 11 8.44 -6.82 -0.14
N MET A 12 7.29 -6.15 -0.04
CA MET A 12 6.41 -5.87 -1.20
C MET A 12 7.03 -4.93 -2.24
N GLY A 13 8.10 -4.20 -1.90
CA GLY A 13 8.82 -3.37 -2.86
C GLY A 13 8.05 -2.13 -3.32
N PHE A 14 7.23 -1.55 -2.44
CA PHE A 14 6.58 -0.28 -2.70
C PHE A 14 7.61 0.82 -3.01
N LYS A 15 7.27 1.75 -3.91
CA LYS A 15 8.10 2.93 -4.20
C LYS A 15 8.41 3.73 -2.92
N SER A 16 7.39 3.92 -2.10
CA SER A 16 7.51 4.48 -0.75
C SER A 16 6.29 4.12 0.10
N VAL A 17 6.50 3.90 1.39
CA VAL A 17 5.43 3.72 2.39
C VAL A 17 5.68 4.66 3.55
N GLY A 18 4.70 5.48 3.89
CA GLY A 18 4.74 6.39 5.02
C GLY A 18 4.53 5.70 6.36
N GLU A 19 4.29 6.50 7.40
CA GLU A 19 4.07 6.03 8.76
C GLU A 19 2.60 5.67 9.01
N ASN A 20 2.37 4.74 9.95
CA ASN A 20 1.02 4.31 10.37
C ASN A 20 0.14 3.86 9.18
N VAL A 21 0.74 3.10 8.26
CA VAL A 21 0.04 2.50 7.11
C VAL A 21 -0.47 1.11 7.50
N LYS A 22 -1.75 0.86 7.26
CA LYS A 22 -2.42 -0.41 7.58
C LYS A 22 -3.02 -1.01 6.33
N ILE A 23 -2.37 -2.04 5.80
CA ILE A 23 -2.80 -2.74 4.60
C ILE A 23 -3.30 -4.12 4.98
N SER A 24 -4.52 -4.45 4.58
CA SER A 24 -5.07 -5.80 4.72
C SER A 24 -4.21 -6.82 3.96
N ASP A 25 -3.98 -7.98 4.58
CA ASP A 25 -3.34 -9.13 3.93
C ASP A 25 -4.13 -9.70 2.74
N LYS A 26 -5.38 -9.25 2.55
CA LYS A 26 -6.25 -9.61 1.41
C LYS A 26 -6.33 -8.55 0.32
N ALA A 27 -5.59 -7.46 0.44
CA ALA A 27 -5.47 -6.47 -0.62
C ALA A 27 -4.43 -6.94 -1.65
N SER A 28 -4.72 -6.70 -2.92
CA SER A 28 -3.85 -7.10 -4.04
C SER A 28 -3.18 -5.87 -4.66
N PHE A 29 -1.87 -5.94 -4.84
CA PHE A 29 -1.06 -4.87 -5.42
C PHE A 29 -0.25 -5.40 -6.60
N TYR A 30 -0.27 -4.67 -7.70
CA TYR A 30 0.52 -4.94 -8.90
C TYR A 30 1.32 -3.70 -9.27
N GLY A 31 2.61 -3.88 -9.57
CA GLY A 31 3.52 -2.75 -9.84
C GLY A 31 3.83 -1.92 -8.59
N CYS A 32 4.06 -2.57 -7.44
CA CYS A 32 4.34 -1.90 -6.15
C CYS A 32 5.46 -0.86 -6.24
N ASP A 33 6.47 -1.12 -7.07
CA ASP A 33 7.59 -0.22 -7.38
C ASP A 33 7.17 1.13 -7.97
N ASN A 34 5.92 1.25 -8.44
CA ASN A 34 5.30 2.48 -8.93
C ASN A 34 4.17 3.00 -8.03
N ILE A 35 4.00 2.43 -6.83
CA ILE A 35 2.99 2.83 -5.85
C ILE A 35 3.67 3.51 -4.66
N SER A 36 3.26 4.74 -4.39
CA SER A 36 3.65 5.52 -3.22
C SER A 36 2.48 5.70 -2.28
N ILE A 37 2.68 5.38 -0.99
CA ILE A 37 1.67 5.49 0.05
C ILE A 37 2.15 6.50 1.10
N GLY A 38 1.33 7.50 1.40
CA GLY A 38 1.57 8.51 2.42
C GLY A 38 1.35 8.00 3.85
N ASN A 39 1.14 8.93 4.77
CA ASN A 39 1.01 8.65 6.20
C ASN A 39 -0.44 8.46 6.61
N ASN A 40 -0.68 7.64 7.64
CA ASN A 40 -2.01 7.40 8.21
C ASN A 40 -3.00 6.87 7.16
N VAL A 41 -2.55 5.94 6.32
CA VAL A 41 -3.37 5.32 5.29
C VAL A 41 -3.91 3.96 5.75
N ARG A 42 -5.16 3.65 5.43
CA ARG A 42 -5.73 2.31 5.59
C ARG A 42 -6.20 1.77 4.24
N ILE A 43 -5.88 0.51 3.96
CA ILE A 43 -6.36 -0.23 2.80
C ILE A 43 -7.00 -1.51 3.32
N ASP A 44 -8.30 -1.66 3.10
CA ASP A 44 -9.09 -2.77 3.61
C ASP A 44 -9.10 -3.99 2.66
N ASP A 45 -9.74 -5.07 3.12
CA ASP A 45 -9.83 -6.35 2.41
C ASP A 45 -10.37 -6.14 0.98
N PHE A 46 -9.80 -6.89 0.02
CA PHE A 46 -10.25 -6.99 -1.35
C PHE A 46 -10.09 -5.73 -2.22
N CYS A 47 -9.42 -4.69 -1.72
CA CYS A 47 -8.93 -3.62 -2.59
C CYS A 47 -7.91 -4.16 -3.59
N VAL A 48 -7.95 -3.65 -4.82
CA VAL A 48 -6.99 -3.99 -5.88
C VAL A 48 -6.38 -2.72 -6.44
N PHE A 49 -5.05 -2.63 -6.36
CA PHE A 49 -4.26 -1.55 -6.93
C PHE A 49 -3.37 -2.11 -8.04
N SER A 50 -3.40 -1.48 -9.22
CA SER A 50 -2.59 -1.88 -10.36
C SER A 50 -1.95 -0.66 -10.98
N ALA A 51 -0.67 -0.45 -10.68
CA ALA A 51 0.10 0.68 -11.19
C ALA A 51 0.78 0.33 -12.52
N GLY A 52 0.50 1.14 -13.54
CA GLY A 52 1.24 1.16 -14.81
C GLY A 52 2.27 2.29 -14.84
N GLU A 53 2.65 2.74 -16.04
CA GLU A 53 3.68 3.80 -16.21
C GLU A 53 3.34 5.13 -15.49
N GLY A 54 2.06 5.43 -15.30
CA GLY A 54 1.62 6.64 -14.59
C GLY A 54 1.74 6.57 -13.06
N GLY A 55 2.01 5.38 -12.50
CA GLY A 55 2.07 5.16 -11.06
C GLY A 55 0.75 5.35 -10.32
N ILE A 56 0.79 5.15 -9.00
CA ILE A 56 -0.30 5.47 -8.09
C ILE A 56 0.29 6.18 -6.88
N ASP A 57 -0.21 7.37 -6.58
CA ASP A 57 0.16 8.15 -5.39
C ASP A 57 -1.05 8.24 -4.45
N ILE A 58 -0.95 7.61 -3.28
CA ILE A 58 -1.92 7.71 -2.19
C ILE A 58 -1.36 8.70 -1.16
N HIS A 59 -2.06 9.80 -0.94
CA HIS A 59 -1.63 10.85 0.00
C HIS A 59 -2.02 10.52 1.46
N ASP A 60 -1.75 11.47 2.36
CA ASP A 60 -1.96 11.28 3.79
C ASP A 60 -3.46 11.21 4.17
N TYR A 61 -3.77 10.49 5.25
CA TYR A 61 -5.10 10.41 5.87
C TYR A 61 -6.23 9.85 4.96
N ILE A 62 -5.88 8.87 4.12
CA ILE A 62 -6.83 8.14 3.26
C ILE A 62 -7.22 6.81 3.91
N ILE A 63 -8.51 6.51 4.01
CA ILE A 63 -9.07 5.33 4.71
C ILE A 63 -10.02 4.58 3.78
#